data_AF-A0A378A6B6-F1
#
_entry.id   AF-A0A378A6B6-F1
#
_cell.length_a   1.000
_cell.length_b   1.000
_cell.length_c   1.000
_cell.angle_alpha   90.00
_cell.angle_beta   90.00
_cell.angle_gamma   90.00
#
_symmetry.space_group_name_H-M   'P 1'
#
loop_
_entity.id
_entity.type
_entity.pdbx_description
1 polymer ?
#
loop_
_entity_poly.entity_id
_entity_poly.type
_entity_poly.pdbx_seq_one_letter_code
_entity_poly.pdbx_strand_id
1 'polypeptide(L)' 'MAGLNGWQIPELNKATLAAVAEPDPAKRLGLYKTMQETLLQHSPYVFIDQGKTQIVVRDNVKGYQQGLNADMVWYDNVTK' A
#
# COMPACT_ATOMS: atom_id res chain seq x y z
N MET A 1 7.16 -0.61 10.82
CA MET A 1 7.87 -1.42 9.80
C MET A 1 9.32 -0.97 9.64
N ALA A 2 9.64 0.24 9.18
CA ALA A 2 11.04 0.69 9.04
C ALA A 2 11.83 0.76 10.37
N GLY A 3 11.25 1.38 11.41
CA GLY A 3 11.89 1.45 12.73
C GLY A 3 12.03 0.10 13.46
N LEU A 4 11.25 -0.91 13.07
CA LEU A 4 11.33 -2.27 13.62
C LEU A 4 12.53 -3.05 13.04
N ASN A 5 13.06 -2.61 11.90
CA ASN A 5 14.22 -3.22 11.24
C ASN A 5 15.53 -2.47 11.55
N GLY A 6 15.53 -1.56 12.53
CA GLY A 6 16.70 -0.76 12.90
C GLY A 6 17.11 0.32 11.89
N TRP A 7 16.34 0.51 10.82
CA TRP A 7 16.62 1.56 9.83
C TRP A 7 16.09 2.91 10.34
N GLN A 8 17.01 3.76 10.79
CA GLN A 8 16.70 5.11 11.27
C GLN A 8 16.83 6.14 10.13
N ILE A 9 15.76 6.91 9.89
CA ILE A 9 15.68 7.82 8.75
C ILE A 9 14.97 9.13 9.17
N PRO A 10 15.62 9.97 9.97
CA PRO A 10 14.98 11.17 10.53
C PRO A 10 14.47 12.12 9.45
N GLU A 11 15.17 12.25 8.32
CA GLU A 11 14.77 13.09 7.18
C GLU A 11 13.48 12.60 6.51
N LEU A 12 13.36 11.29 6.22
CA LEU A 12 12.14 10.73 5.63
C LEU A 12 10.96 10.79 6.60
N ASN A 13 11.20 10.66 7.91
CA ASN A 13 10.15 10.87 8.91
C ASN A 13 9.61 12.30 8.87
N LYS A 14 10.49 13.30 8.78
CA LYS A 14 10.10 14.70 8.65
C LYS A 14 9.35 14.97 7.35
N ALA A 15 9.82 14.40 6.23
CA ALA A 15 9.15 14.49 4.93
C ALA A 15 7.74 13.86 4.97
N THR A 16 7.58 12.74 5.67
CA THR A 16 6.28 12.08 5.86
C THR A 16 5.30 13.00 6.58
N LEU A 17 5.73 13.61 7.70
CA LEU A 17 4.89 14.54 8.46
C LEU A 17 4.50 15.79 7.66
N ALA A 18 5.44 16.34 6.88
CA ALA A 18 5.18 17.47 6.00
C ALA A 18 4.16 17.11 4.90
N ALA A 19 4.28 15.93 4.27
CA ALA A 19 3.35 15.46 3.25
C ALA A 19 1.93 15.24 3.80
N VAL A 20 1.80 14.72 5.03
CA VAL A 20 0.51 14.55 5.70
C VAL A 20 -0.16 15.89 6.01
N ALA A 21 0.64 16.91 6.36
CA ALA A 21 0.14 18.24 6.68
C ALA A 21 -0.18 19.13 5.45
N GLU A 22 0.25 18.74 4.24
CA GLU A 22 0.06 19.54 3.02
C GLU A 22 -1.40 19.46 2.51
N PRO A 23 -2.15 20.59 2.49
CA PRO A 23 -3.53 20.61 2.03
C PRO A 23 -3.68 20.46 0.51
N ASP A 24 -2.76 21.01 -0.29
CA ASP A 24 -2.84 20.98 -1.75
C ASP A 24 -2.57 19.56 -2.29
N PRO A 25 -3.53 18.91 -2.97
CA PRO A 25 -3.35 17.58 -3.51
C PRO A 25 -2.19 17.46 -4.50
N ALA A 26 -1.94 18.48 -5.32
CA ALA A 26 -0.88 18.44 -6.32
C ALA A 26 0.50 18.52 -5.66
N LYS A 27 0.65 19.39 -4.66
CA LYS A 27 1.89 19.47 -3.86
C LYS A 27 2.11 18.20 -3.06
N ARG A 28 1.07 17.68 -2.42
CA ARG A 28 1.13 16.44 -1.64
C ARG A 28 1.52 15.25 -2.51
N LEU A 29 1.02 15.16 -3.74
CA LEU A 29 1.45 14.14 -4.70
C LEU A 29 2.96 14.25 -5.00
N GLY A 30 3.45 15.46 -5.25
CA GLY A 30 4.88 15.71 -5.48
C GLY A 30 5.75 15.27 -4.28
N LEU A 31 5.32 15.60 -3.06
CA LEU A 31 6.00 15.19 -1.84
C LEU A 31 6.05 13.66 -1.69
N TYR A 32 4.94 12.97 -1.94
CA TYR A 32 4.90 11.50 -1.90
C TYR A 32 5.81 10.86 -2.94
N LYS A 33 5.83 11.40 -4.16
CA LYS A 33 6.69 10.89 -5.24
C LYS A 33 8.16 10.96 -4.84
N THR A 34 8.63 12.13 -4.41
CA THR A 34 10.04 12.32 -3.97
C THR A 34 10.39 11.37 -2.82
N MET A 35 9.49 11.22 -1.85
CA MET A 35 9.68 10.32 -0.72
C MET A 35 9.79 8.85 -1.16
N GLN A 36 8.93 8.40 -2.08
CA GLN A 36 8.96 7.04 -2.62
C GLN A 36 10.22 6.79 -3.44
N GLU A 37 10.64 7.73 -4.29
CA GLU A 37 11.89 7.62 -5.07
C GLU A 37 13.12 7.51 -4.15
N THR A 38 13.17 8.31 -3.09
CA THR A 38 14.24 8.27 -2.08
C THR A 38 14.28 6.91 -1.38
N LEU A 39 13.11 6.38 -1.02
CA LEU A 39 13.00 5.06 -0.40
C LEU A 39 13.48 3.96 -1.37
N LEU A 40 13.06 4.00 -2.63
CA LEU A 40 13.50 3.02 -3.62
C LEU A 40 15.01 3.03 -3.85
N GLN A 41 15.65 4.19 -3.79
CA GLN A 41 17.09 4.33 -4.05
C GLN A 41 17.97 4.01 -2.83
N HIS A 42 17.50 4.32 -1.62
CA HIS A 42 18.34 4.32 -0.43
C HIS A 42 17.86 3.39 0.69
N SER A 43 16.76 2.67 0.50
CA SER A 43 16.29 1.71 1.50
C SER A 43 17.07 0.39 1.46
N PRO A 44 17.13 -0.34 2.58
CA PRO A 44 17.61 -1.71 2.62
C PRO A 44 16.59 -2.72 2.05
N TYR A 45 15.51 -2.26 1.42
CA TYR A 45 14.45 -3.11 0.88
C TYR A 45 14.67 -3.40 -0.61
N VAL A 46 14.44 -4.66 -0.98
CA VAL A 46 14.37 -5.08 -2.38
C VAL A 46 12.94 -5.49 -2.67
N PHE A 47 12.30 -4.79 -3.61
CA PHE A 47 10.92 -5.07 -4.02
C PHE A 47 10.91 -6.13 -5.13
N ILE A 48 10.15 -7.20 -4.94
CA ILE A 48 10.17 -8.37 -5.85
C ILE A 48 8.85 -8.51 -6.63
N ASP A 49 7.71 -8.50 -5.94
CA ASP A 49 6.37 -8.59 -6.57
C ASP A 49 5.35 -7.81 -5.74
N GLN A 50 4.19 -7.56 -6.34
CA GLN A 50 3.00 -7.11 -5.62
C GLN A 50 2.12 -8.31 -5.28
N GLY A 51 1.50 -8.27 -4.10
CA GLY A 51 0.54 -9.32 -3.71
C GLY A 51 -0.58 -9.44 -4.74
N LYS A 52 -0.85 -10.67 -5.19
CA LYS A 52 -1.97 -10.96 -6.10
C LYS A 52 -3.05 -11.71 -5.35
N THR A 53 -4.29 -11.35 -5.63
CA THR A 53 -5.44 -12.11 -5.15
C THR A 53 -5.55 -13.42 -5.91
N GLN A 54 -5.32 -14.53 -5.23
CA GLN A 54 -5.38 -15.87 -5.81
C GLN A 54 -6.53 -16.65 -5.16
N ILE A 55 -7.66 -16.76 -5.88
CA ILE A 55 -8.90 -17.38 -5.41
C ILE A 55 -9.40 -18.41 -6.42
N VAL A 56 -10.14 -19.41 -5.93
CA VAL A 56 -10.86 -20.39 -6.77
C VAL A 56 -12.32 -20.40 -6.34
N VAL A 57 -13.22 -20.15 -7.29
CA VAL A 57 -14.68 -20.18 -7.08
C VAL A 57 -15.32 -21.17 -8.04
N ARG A 58 -16.39 -21.85 -7.61
CA ARG A 58 -17.16 -22.73 -8.49
C ARG A 58 -17.87 -21.92 -9.56
N ASP A 59 -18.10 -22.51 -10.73
CA ASP A 59 -18.69 -21.82 -11.89
C ASP A 59 -20.06 -21.20 -11.62
N ASN A 60 -20.85 -21.81 -10.74
CA ASN A 60 -22.18 -21.34 -10.37
C ASN A 60 -22.17 -20.22 -9.31
N VAL A 61 -21.02 -19.94 -8.67
CA VAL A 61 -20.90 -18.87 -7.68
C VAL A 61 -20.72 -17.53 -8.39
N LYS A 62 -21.65 -16.59 -8.14
CA LYS A 62 -21.59 -15.21 -8.67
C LYS A 62 -21.52 -14.21 -7.52
N GLY A 63 -20.97 -13.02 -7.79
CA GLY A 63 -20.95 -11.90 -6.82
C GLY A 63 -19.90 -11.99 -5.71
N TYR A 64 -18.97 -12.95 -5.78
CA TYR A 64 -17.84 -13.00 -4.85
C TYR A 64 -16.86 -11.84 -5.09
N GLN A 65 -16.48 -11.14 -4.02
CA GLN A 65 -15.52 -10.05 -4.09
C GLN A 65 -14.49 -10.13 -2.96
N GLN A 66 -13.21 -10.21 -3.34
CA GLN A 66 -12.08 -10.05 -2.44
C GLN A 66 -11.53 -8.63 -2.56
N GLY A 67 -11.39 -7.96 -1.43
CA GLY A 67 -10.82 -6.63 -1.31
C GLY A 67 -9.31 -6.60 -1.29
N LEU A 68 -8.76 -5.43 -0.97
CA LEU A 68 -7.32 -5.15 -1.02
C LEU A 68 -6.51 -6.00 -0.04
N ASN A 69 -7.11 -6.32 1.11
CA ASN A 69 -6.49 -7.15 2.14
C ASN A 69 -7.21 -8.51 2.22
N ALA A 70 -6.51 -9.54 2.71
CA ALA A 70 -7.02 -10.91 2.79
C ALA A 70 -8.29 -11.05 3.65
N ASP A 71 -8.47 -10.16 4.63
CA ASP A 71 -9.60 -10.10 5.55
C ASP A 71 -10.81 -9.31 5.00
N MET A 72 -10.65 -8.60 3.88
CA MET A 72 -11.75 -7.86 3.25
C MET A 72 -12.50 -8.76 2.26
N VAL A 73 -13.35 -9.64 2.75
CA VAL A 73 -14.20 -10.49 1.90
C VAL A 73 -15.67 -10.08 2.02
N TRP A 74 -16.31 -9.78 0.90
CA TRP A 74 -17.73 -9.46 0.84
C TRP A 74 -18.54 -10.67 0.34
N TYR A 75 -19.48 -11.12 1.17
CA TYR A 75 -20.36 -12.26 0.91
C TYR A 75 -21.83 -11.87 0.69
N ASP A 76 -22.18 -10.61 0.94
CA ASP A 76 -23.54 -10.06 0.86
C ASP A 76 -24.15 -10.19 -0.55
N ASN A 77 -23.33 -10.15 -1.58
CA ASN A 77 -23.75 -10.27 -2.98
C ASN A 77 -23.63 -11.68 -3.57
N VAL A 78 -23.27 -12.69 -2.75
CA VAL A 78 -22.96 -14.03 -3.25
C VAL A 78 -24.22 -14.84 -3.54
N THR A 79 -24.30 -15.42 -4.74
CA THR A 79 -25.40 -16.29 -5.20
C THR A 79 -24.88 -17.59 -5.83
N LYS A 80 -25.75 -18.60 -6.00
CA LYS A 80 -25.45 -19.94 -6.54
C LYS A 80 -26.37 -20.36 -7.67
#